data_AF-A0A3N2DQC2-F1
#
_entry.id   AF-A0A3N2DQC2-F1
#
_cell.length_a   1.000
_cell.length_b   1.000
_cell.length_c   1.000
_cell.angle_alpha   90.00
_cell.angle_beta   90.00
_cell.angle_gamma   90.00
#
_symmetry.space_group_name_H-M   'P 1'
#
loop_
_entity.id
_entity.type
_entity.pdbx_description
1 polymer ?
#
loop_
_entity_poly.entity_id
_entity_poly.type
_entity_poly.pdbx_seq_one_letter_code
_entity_poly.pdbx_strand_id
1 'polypeptide(L)'
;MKFSVYIATSADGYIADPDGGVDWLHSAGNADAEMGVNADMGFADFIDSVDCMIMGRRCMEVIASFNLSPEQWPYGDIPIIVLSHTLKEPPESLHGKVEIYAGEITALISELEKRELKHAYVDGGTTITSFVNLALINQMTITKAPVLLGDGLPLFGRINRQIKLVDAEAEAFPNDFIQIKYRVDYQ
;
A
#
# COMPACT_ATOMS: atom_id res chain seq x y z
N MET A 1 0.65 -15.52 -9.72
CA MET A 1 0.07 -14.70 -8.63
C MET A 1 -0.33 -13.31 -9.16
N LYS A 2 -1.35 -12.66 -8.59
CA LYS A 2 -1.77 -11.27 -8.85
C LYS A 2 -1.17 -10.33 -7.80
N PHE A 3 -0.73 -9.13 -8.19
CA PHE A 3 -0.22 -8.09 -7.30
C PHE A 3 -1.01 -6.79 -7.47
N SER A 4 -1.53 -6.26 -6.37
CA SER A 4 -2.32 -5.03 -6.37
C SER A 4 -1.75 -4.01 -5.39
N VAL A 5 -1.80 -2.73 -5.78
CA VAL A 5 -1.51 -1.60 -4.91
C VAL A 5 -2.83 -0.97 -4.48
N TYR A 6 -2.94 -0.60 -3.21
CA TYR A 6 -4.03 0.20 -2.66
C TYR A 6 -3.41 1.24 -1.74
N ILE A 7 -3.37 2.51 -2.14
CA ILE A 7 -2.57 3.51 -1.44
C ILE A 7 -3.20 4.90 -1.50
N ALA A 8 -3.07 5.67 -0.42
CA ALA A 8 -3.43 7.08 -0.39
C ALA A 8 -2.21 7.96 -0.71
N THR A 9 -2.43 9.08 -1.38
CA THR A 9 -1.39 10.05 -1.71
C THR A 9 -1.95 11.47 -1.69
N SER A 10 -1.10 12.46 -1.44
CA SER A 10 -1.41 13.87 -1.65
C SER A 10 -1.66 14.16 -3.14
N ALA A 11 -2.25 15.31 -3.46
CA ALA A 11 -2.54 15.69 -4.84
C ALA A 11 -1.26 15.77 -5.71
N ASP A 12 -0.13 16.13 -5.10
CA ASP A 12 1.23 16.22 -5.67
C ASP A 12 2.05 14.92 -5.58
N GLY A 13 1.50 13.81 -5.07
CA GLY A 13 2.07 12.46 -5.24
C GLY A 13 2.96 11.95 -4.09
N TYR A 14 2.84 12.54 -2.90
CA TYR A 14 3.52 12.09 -1.69
C TYR A 14 2.63 11.14 -0.88
N ILE A 15 3.22 10.14 -0.24
CA ILE A 15 2.53 9.14 0.60
C ILE A 15 2.79 9.36 2.09
N ALA A 16 3.78 10.20 2.41
CA ALA A 16 4.09 10.63 3.77
C ALA A 16 4.81 11.99 3.71
N ASP A 17 4.81 12.71 4.82
CA ASP A 17 5.62 13.92 5.01
C ASP A 17 7.14 13.57 5.07
N PRO A 18 8.05 14.57 5.16
CA PRO A 18 9.49 14.32 5.21
C PRO A 18 9.98 13.47 6.39
N ASP A 19 9.23 13.45 7.49
CA ASP A 19 9.53 12.66 8.69
C ASP A 19 8.88 11.26 8.63
N GLY A 20 8.10 10.97 7.58
CA GLY A 20 7.40 9.70 7.38
C GLY A 20 6.01 9.65 8.01
N GLY A 21 5.49 10.78 8.49
CA GLY A 21 4.16 10.91 9.07
C GLY A 21 3.04 10.91 8.03
N VAL A 22 1.86 10.46 8.46
CA VAL A 22 0.65 10.37 7.63
C VAL A 22 -0.56 11.09 8.24
N ASP A 23 -0.35 11.86 9.31
CA ASP A 23 -1.42 12.55 10.07
C ASP A 23 -2.25 13.50 9.20
N TRP A 24 -1.64 14.02 8.13
CA TRP A 24 -2.30 14.87 7.15
C TRP A 24 -3.49 14.18 6.46
N LEU A 25 -3.54 12.84 6.40
CA LEU A 25 -4.69 12.11 5.85
C LEU A 25 -5.97 12.37 6.65
N HIS A 26 -5.86 12.58 7.97
CA HIS A 26 -7.01 12.82 8.85
C HIS A 26 -7.62 14.20 8.69
N SER A 27 -6.84 15.18 8.20
CA SER A 27 -7.25 16.59 8.10
C SER A 27 -7.33 17.12 6.67
N ALA A 28 -6.87 16.36 5.67
CA ALA A 28 -6.82 16.82 4.29
C ALA A 28 -8.21 17.05 3.68
N GLY A 29 -9.19 16.20 4.01
CA GLY A 29 -10.54 16.26 3.45
C GLY A 29 -11.52 17.06 4.28
N ASN A 30 -12.77 17.13 3.79
CA ASN A 30 -13.87 17.66 4.56
C ASN A 30 -14.28 16.69 5.69
N ALA A 31 -13.87 17.00 6.92
CA ALA A 31 -14.16 16.20 8.11
C ALA A 31 -15.65 16.13 8.49
N ASP A 32 -16.45 17.10 8.03
CA ASP A 32 -17.90 17.17 8.29
C ASP A 32 -18.71 16.37 7.24
N ALA A 33 -18.06 15.75 6.26
CA ALA A 33 -18.73 15.03 5.19
C ALA A 33 -19.37 13.72 5.67
N GLU A 34 -20.63 13.49 5.30
CA GLU A 34 -21.31 12.23 5.52
C GLU A 34 -20.86 11.19 4.49
N MET A 35 -19.91 10.34 4.87
CA MET A 35 -19.29 9.36 3.98
C MET A 35 -20.22 8.21 3.53
N GLY A 36 -21.36 8.02 4.18
CA GLY A 36 -22.34 7.00 3.82
C GLY A 36 -21.81 5.56 3.97
N VAL A 37 -22.19 4.68 3.05
CA VAL A 37 -21.94 3.23 3.14
C VAL A 37 -20.47 2.85 2.90
N ASN A 38 -19.73 3.66 2.12
CA ASN A 38 -18.34 3.38 1.73
C ASN A 38 -17.34 4.26 2.52
N ALA A 39 -17.50 4.33 3.84
CA ALA A 39 -16.72 5.24 4.69
C ALA A 39 -15.22 4.94 4.75
N ASP A 40 -14.83 3.69 4.48
CA ASP A 40 -13.43 3.25 4.38
C ASP A 40 -12.88 3.29 2.94
N MET A 41 -13.67 3.83 2.00
CA MET A 41 -13.37 3.90 0.57
C MET A 41 -13.11 2.54 -0.09
N GLY A 42 -13.62 1.44 0.48
CA GLY A 42 -13.48 0.08 -0.06
C GLY A 42 -12.23 -0.67 0.41
N PHE A 43 -11.59 -0.21 1.50
CA PHE A 43 -10.40 -0.86 2.02
C PHE A 43 -10.69 -2.24 2.62
N ALA A 44 -11.79 -2.42 3.34
CA ALA A 44 -12.21 -3.71 3.90
C ALA A 44 -12.42 -4.74 2.80
N ASP A 45 -13.22 -4.40 1.77
CA ASP A 45 -13.45 -5.25 0.60
C ASP A 45 -12.13 -5.61 -0.12
N PHE A 46 -11.18 -4.67 -0.18
CA PHE A 46 -9.87 -4.92 -0.75
C PHE A 46 -9.06 -5.91 0.08
N ILE A 47 -8.99 -5.73 1.40
CA ILE A 47 -8.27 -6.63 2.31
C ILE A 47 -8.87 -8.04 2.27
N ASP A 48 -10.21 -8.17 2.27
CA ASP A 48 -10.90 -9.46 2.14
C ASP A 48 -10.60 -10.17 0.81
N SER A 49 -10.17 -9.43 -0.21
CA SER A 49 -9.83 -9.97 -1.52
C SER A 49 -8.39 -10.48 -1.66
N VAL A 50 -7.49 -10.15 -0.73
CA VAL A 50 -6.05 -10.50 -0.81
C VAL A 50 -5.71 -11.66 0.13
N ASP A 51 -4.72 -12.46 -0.28
CA ASP A 51 -4.25 -13.61 0.49
C ASP A 51 -3.02 -13.26 1.35
N CYS A 52 -2.31 -12.18 1.03
CA CYS A 52 -1.14 -11.70 1.77
C CYS A 52 -0.81 -10.23 1.49
N MET A 53 0.05 -9.65 2.33
CA MET A 53 0.63 -8.32 2.13
C MET A 53 2.15 -8.41 2.00
N ILE A 54 2.74 -7.60 1.12
CA ILE A 54 4.18 -7.46 0.95
C ILE A 54 4.53 -5.99 1.11
N MET A 55 5.39 -5.68 2.07
CA MET A 55 5.80 -4.30 2.35
C MET A 55 7.29 -4.18 2.61
N GLY A 56 7.80 -2.95 2.57
CA GLY A 56 9.19 -2.65 2.95
C GLY A 56 9.33 -2.30 4.43
N ARG A 57 10.56 -2.34 4.95
CA ARG A 57 10.88 -1.99 6.34
C ARG A 57 10.29 -0.66 6.81
N ARG A 58 10.38 0.40 6.01
CA ARG A 58 9.86 1.74 6.40
C ARG A 58 8.35 1.75 6.59
N CYS A 59 7.61 1.04 5.73
CA CYS A 59 6.16 0.90 5.86
C CYS A 59 5.80 0.12 7.14
N MET A 60 6.55 -0.95 7.43
CA MET A 60 6.41 -1.69 8.70
C MET A 60 6.66 -0.79 9.92
N GLU A 61 7.71 0.04 9.89
CA GLU A 61 8.04 0.97 10.99
C GLU A 61 6.92 2.00 11.22
N VAL A 62 6.27 2.48 10.16
CA VAL A 62 5.10 3.37 10.25
C VAL A 62 3.89 2.64 10.84
N ILE A 63 3.57 1.43 10.38
CA ILE A 63 2.46 0.63 10.96
C ILE A 63 2.72 0.35 12.45
N ALA A 64 3.97 0.05 12.81
CA ALA A 64 4.36 -0.18 14.19
C ALA A 64 4.18 1.07 15.07
N SER A 65 4.36 2.28 14.53
CA SER A 65 4.26 3.53 15.30
C SER A 65 2.83 3.88 15.70
N PHE A 66 1.82 3.37 14.97
CA PHE A 66 0.41 3.55 15.31
C PHE A 66 -0.02 2.81 16.58
N ASN A 67 0.78 1.86 17.08
CA ASN A 67 0.48 1.09 18.30
C ASN A 67 -0.95 0.52 18.33
N LEU A 68 -1.39 -0.04 17.21
CA LEU A 68 -2.76 -0.55 17.04
C LEU A 68 -3.04 -1.71 18.01
N SER A 69 -4.20 -1.66 18.66
CA SER A 69 -4.72 -2.81 19.42
C SER A 69 -5.09 -3.97 18.47
N PRO A 70 -5.27 -5.19 18.99
CA PRO A 70 -5.77 -6.31 18.19
C PRO A 70 -7.08 -6.01 17.45
N GLU A 71 -7.99 -5.25 18.08
CA GLU A 71 -9.28 -4.86 17.49
C GLU A 71 -9.14 -3.78 16.41
N GLN A 72 -8.06 -3.00 16.43
CA GLN A 72 -7.76 -1.97 15.43
C GLN A 72 -6.94 -2.51 14.26
N TRP A 73 -6.49 -3.77 14.32
CA TRP A 73 -5.63 -4.38 13.31
C TRP A 73 -6.43 -4.64 12.02
N PRO A 74 -6.17 -3.91 10.92
CA PRO A 74 -7.08 -3.93 9.78
C PRO A 74 -6.79 -5.05 8.79
N TYR A 75 -5.65 -5.73 8.92
CA TYR A 75 -5.18 -6.71 7.94
C TYR A 75 -5.69 -8.13 8.23
N GLY A 76 -6.51 -8.31 9.27
CA GLY A 76 -6.98 -9.63 9.70
C GLY A 76 -5.82 -10.60 9.96
N ASP A 77 -5.97 -11.83 9.46
CA ASP A 77 -5.04 -12.94 9.64
C ASP A 77 -4.13 -13.19 8.42
N ILE A 78 -4.14 -12.30 7.42
CA ILE A 78 -3.29 -12.51 6.23
C ILE A 78 -1.81 -12.42 6.62
N PRO A 79 -0.93 -13.28 6.07
CA PRO A 79 0.50 -13.15 6.28
C PRO A 79 1.01 -11.84 5.69
N ILE A 80 1.81 -11.12 6.48
CA ILE A 80 2.46 -9.87 6.06
C ILE A 80 3.96 -10.10 5.96
N ILE A 81 4.50 -9.97 4.75
CA ILE A 81 5.91 -10.19 4.44
C ILE A 81 6.63 -8.85 4.37
N VAL A 82 7.68 -8.69 5.18
CA VAL A 82 8.51 -7.48 5.22
C VAL A 82 9.83 -7.72 4.51
N LEU A 83 10.04 -7.03 3.40
CA LEU A 83 11.29 -7.05 2.65
C LEU A 83 12.36 -6.24 3.38
N SER A 84 13.40 -6.92 3.84
CA SER A 84 14.56 -6.29 4.48
C SER A 84 15.78 -7.22 4.51
N HIS A 85 16.93 -6.75 4.01
CA HIS A 85 18.20 -7.48 4.13
C HIS A 85 18.93 -7.21 5.46
N THR A 86 18.56 -6.15 6.18
CA THR A 86 19.28 -5.72 7.38
C THR A 86 18.53 -6.01 8.68
N LEU A 87 17.21 -6.09 8.60
CA LEU A 87 16.36 -6.40 9.75
C LEU A 87 16.33 -7.92 9.94
N LYS A 88 16.53 -8.38 11.18
CA LYS A 88 16.48 -9.81 11.51
C LYS A 88 15.17 -10.18 12.19
N GLU A 89 14.66 -9.30 13.05
CA GLU A 89 13.44 -9.50 13.83
C GLU A 89 12.54 -8.27 13.67
N PRO A 90 11.21 -8.44 13.66
CA PRO A 90 10.30 -7.30 13.66
C PRO A 90 10.29 -6.56 15.01
N PRO A 91 9.74 -5.33 15.07
CA PRO A 91 9.46 -4.66 16.33
C PRO A 91 8.54 -5.50 17.22
N GLU A 92 8.67 -5.36 18.54
CA GLU A 92 7.88 -6.15 19.51
C GLU A 92 6.36 -6.01 19.30
N SER A 93 5.89 -4.81 18.92
CA SER A 93 4.47 -4.54 18.62
C SER A 93 3.94 -5.34 17.42
N LEU A 94 4.81 -5.87 16.56
CA LEU A 94 4.47 -6.65 15.37
C LEU A 94 4.94 -8.10 15.44
N HIS A 95 5.44 -8.56 16.59
CA HIS A 95 5.79 -9.97 16.78
C HIS A 95 4.60 -10.89 16.50
N GLY A 96 4.81 -11.90 15.66
CA GLY A 96 3.76 -12.84 15.24
C GLY A 96 2.76 -12.29 14.22
N LYS A 97 2.85 -11.00 13.85
CA LYS A 97 2.02 -10.38 12.80
C LYS A 97 2.72 -10.29 11.45
N VAL A 98 4.04 -10.32 11.44
CA VAL A 98 4.85 -10.15 10.21
C VAL A 98 5.96 -11.19 10.10
N GLU A 99 6.33 -11.53 8.86
CA GLU A 99 7.43 -12.41 8.49
C GLU A 99 8.54 -11.59 7.81
N ILE A 100 9.78 -11.64 8.29
CA ILE A 100 10.90 -10.93 7.65
C ILE A 100 11.45 -11.77 6.48
N TYR A 101 11.60 -11.16 5.31
CA TYR A 101 12.18 -11.79 4.12
C TYR A 101 13.37 -11.00 3.58
N ALA A 102 14.51 -11.68 3.44
CA ALA A 102 15.78 -11.10 3.02
C ALA A 102 16.27 -11.62 1.65
N GLY A 103 15.41 -12.29 0.88
CA GLY A 103 15.72 -12.80 -0.45
C GLY A 103 15.27 -11.87 -1.58
N GLU A 104 15.45 -12.32 -2.82
CA GLU A 104 14.99 -11.64 -4.02
C GLU A 104 13.46 -11.75 -4.19
N ILE A 105 12.84 -10.70 -4.73
CA ILE A 105 11.37 -10.67 -4.94
C ILE A 105 10.90 -11.86 -5.80
N THR A 106 11.65 -12.26 -6.82
CA THR A 106 11.28 -13.40 -7.69
C THR A 106 11.30 -14.74 -6.95
N ALA A 107 12.23 -14.91 -6.00
CA ALA A 107 12.26 -16.08 -5.13
C ALA A 107 11.08 -16.07 -4.15
N LEU A 108 10.75 -14.91 -3.57
CA LEU A 108 9.58 -14.75 -2.70
C LEU A 108 8.30 -15.17 -3.42
N ILE A 109 8.08 -14.71 -4.65
CA ILE A 109 6.89 -15.07 -5.44
C ILE A 109 6.77 -16.59 -5.58
N SER A 110 7.88 -17.27 -5.88
CA SER A 110 7.90 -18.73 -6.00
C SER A 110 7.55 -19.43 -4.68
N GLU A 111 7.91 -18.84 -3.54
CA GLU A 111 7.54 -19.35 -2.21
C GLU A 111 6.07 -19.10 -1.87
N LEU A 112 5.55 -17.91 -2.19
CA LEU A 112 4.14 -17.55 -1.97
C LEU A 112 3.21 -18.42 -2.84
N GLU A 113 3.58 -18.70 -4.09
CA GLU A 113 2.82 -19.59 -4.96
C GLU A 113 2.79 -21.04 -4.45
N LYS A 114 3.88 -21.51 -3.81
CA LYS A 114 3.90 -22.83 -3.14
C LYS A 114 3.03 -22.87 -1.88
N ARG A 115 2.79 -21.72 -1.25
CA ARG A 115 1.80 -21.55 -0.16
C ARG A 115 0.36 -21.42 -0.68
N GLU A 116 0.15 -21.59 -1.99
CA GLU A 116 -1.14 -21.44 -2.68
C GLU A 116 -1.76 -20.04 -2.58
N LEU A 117 -0.95 -19.01 -2.27
CA LEU A 117 -1.37 -17.61 -2.23
C LEU A 117 -1.46 -17.06 -3.65
N LYS A 118 -2.57 -16.39 -3.98
CA LYS A 118 -2.91 -16.01 -5.36
C LYS A 118 -2.97 -14.51 -5.56
N HIS A 119 -3.21 -13.71 -4.53
CA HIS A 119 -3.36 -12.26 -4.61
C HIS A 119 -2.62 -11.56 -3.47
N ALA A 120 -1.63 -10.73 -3.81
CA ALA A 120 -0.85 -9.95 -2.85
C ALA A 120 -1.20 -8.46 -2.91
N TYR A 121 -1.39 -7.86 -1.74
CA TYR A 121 -1.32 -6.42 -1.54
C TYR A 121 0.15 -5.99 -1.44
N VAL A 122 0.59 -5.06 -2.30
CA VAL A 122 1.94 -4.51 -2.28
C VAL A 122 1.91 -3.08 -1.77
N ASP A 123 2.63 -2.80 -0.69
CA ASP A 123 2.61 -1.51 0.01
C ASP A 123 4.02 -0.94 0.29
N GLY A 124 4.07 0.37 0.46
CA GLY A 124 5.28 1.16 0.68
C GLY A 124 5.95 1.56 -0.64
N GLY A 125 6.20 2.87 -0.81
CA GLY A 125 6.66 3.44 -2.08
C GLY A 125 7.88 2.76 -2.70
N THR A 126 8.91 2.43 -1.91
CA THR A 126 10.10 1.71 -2.41
C THR A 126 9.75 0.31 -2.91
N THR A 127 8.91 -0.43 -2.17
CA THR A 127 8.48 -1.79 -2.53
C THR A 127 7.60 -1.76 -3.78
N ILE A 128 6.62 -0.85 -3.82
CA ILE A 128 5.77 -0.61 -4.99
C ILE A 128 6.64 -0.31 -6.22
N THR A 129 7.61 0.61 -6.10
CA THR A 129 8.53 0.97 -7.20
C THR A 129 9.32 -0.25 -7.68
N SER A 130 9.81 -1.10 -6.78
CA SER A 130 10.52 -2.34 -7.14
C SER A 130 9.63 -3.31 -7.91
N PHE A 131 8.39 -3.53 -7.47
CA PHE A 131 7.44 -4.40 -8.17
C PHE A 131 7.04 -3.86 -9.54
N VAL A 132 6.86 -2.54 -9.66
CA VAL A 132 6.61 -1.86 -10.94
C VAL A 132 7.78 -2.07 -11.91
N ASN A 133 9.02 -1.89 -11.44
CA ASN A 133 10.22 -2.08 -12.26
C ASN A 133 10.45 -3.54 -12.67
N LEU A 134 9.95 -4.50 -11.90
CA LEU A 134 9.95 -5.94 -12.22
C LEU A 134 8.75 -6.36 -13.09
N ALA A 135 7.89 -5.44 -13.50
CA ALA A 135 6.70 -5.71 -14.29
C ALA A 135 5.65 -6.61 -13.59
N LEU A 136 5.52 -6.49 -12.26
CA LEU A 136 4.71 -7.41 -11.45
C LEU A 136 3.33 -6.85 -11.07
N ILE A 137 3.19 -5.54 -10.84
CA ILE A 137 1.90 -4.96 -10.41
C ILE A 137 0.86 -5.12 -11.53
N ASN A 138 -0.30 -5.68 -11.21
CA ASN A 138 -1.42 -5.84 -12.14
C ASN A 138 -2.44 -4.69 -12.03
N GLN A 139 -2.72 -4.23 -10.80
CA GLN A 139 -3.71 -3.18 -10.54
C GLN A 139 -3.19 -2.18 -9.51
N MET A 140 -3.62 -0.93 -9.66
CA MET A 140 -3.35 0.14 -8.70
C MET A 140 -4.63 0.88 -8.38
N THR A 141 -4.98 0.95 -7.10
CA THR A 141 -5.99 1.84 -6.53
C THR A 141 -5.25 2.95 -5.80
N ILE A 142 -5.39 4.19 -6.28
CA ILE A 142 -4.72 5.37 -5.73
C ILE A 142 -5.78 6.35 -5.27
N THR A 143 -5.84 6.60 -3.97
CA THR A 143 -6.73 7.60 -3.39
C THR A 143 -5.98 8.92 -3.20
N LYS A 144 -6.37 9.95 -3.94
CA LYS A 144 -5.82 11.29 -3.85
C LYS A 144 -6.56 12.11 -2.80
N ALA A 145 -5.84 12.53 -1.77
CA ALA A 145 -6.30 13.52 -0.82
C ALA A 145 -6.19 14.94 -1.41
N PRO A 146 -7.12 15.85 -1.06
CA PRO A 146 -7.15 17.20 -1.61
C PRO A 146 -6.16 18.15 -0.91
N VAL A 147 -4.89 17.74 -0.79
CA VAL A 147 -3.82 18.51 -0.15
C VAL A 147 -2.55 18.47 -1.00
N LEU A 148 -1.79 19.57 -1.00
CA LEU A 148 -0.42 19.63 -1.51
C LEU A 148 0.54 19.62 -0.32
N LEU A 149 1.43 18.62 -0.24
CA LEU A 149 2.44 18.59 0.82
C LEU A 149 3.67 19.43 0.45
N GLY A 150 3.98 19.56 -0.83
CA GLY A 150 5.13 20.30 -1.35
C GLY A 150 6.49 19.60 -1.15
N ASP A 151 6.61 18.70 -0.18
CA ASP A 151 7.75 17.81 0.03
C ASP A 151 7.32 16.57 0.84
N GLY A 152 8.10 15.48 0.76
CA GLY A 152 7.84 14.26 1.51
C GLY A 152 8.35 12.99 0.81
N LEU A 153 7.83 11.84 1.23
CA LEU A 153 8.14 10.56 0.61
C LEU A 153 7.23 10.34 -0.60
N PRO A 154 7.75 10.29 -1.85
CA PRO A 154 6.91 10.11 -3.03
C PRO A 154 6.40 8.66 -3.14
N LEU A 155 5.23 8.48 -3.76
CA LEU A 155 4.68 7.15 -4.06
C LEU A 155 5.65 6.33 -4.92
N PHE A 156 6.18 6.95 -5.97
CA PHE A 156 7.10 6.31 -6.91
C PHE A 156 8.49 6.90 -6.81
N GLY A 157 9.49 6.02 -6.72
CA GLY A 157 10.88 6.36 -7.00
C GLY A 157 11.15 6.38 -8.51
N ARG A 158 12.39 6.06 -8.89
CA ARG A 158 12.76 5.95 -10.30
C ARG A 158 12.08 4.74 -10.96
N ILE A 159 11.24 5.01 -11.95
CA ILE A 159 10.68 4.00 -12.85
C ILE A 159 11.59 3.87 -14.09
N ASN A 160 11.99 2.65 -14.42
CA ASN A 160 13.02 2.38 -15.44
C ASN A 160 12.53 2.52 -16.89
N ARG A 161 11.21 2.57 -17.09
CA ARG A 161 10.57 2.71 -18.40
C ARG A 161 9.21 3.38 -18.25
N GLN A 162 8.69 3.95 -19.34
CA GLN A 162 7.30 4.37 -19.38
C GLN A 162 6.38 3.14 -19.29
N ILE A 163 5.33 3.22 -18.48
CA ILE A 163 4.36 2.15 -18.27
C ILE A 163 2.98 2.73 -18.54
N LYS A 164 2.15 2.01 -19.29
CA LYS A 164 0.80 2.45 -19.62
C LYS A 164 -0.15 2.01 -18.51
N LEU A 165 -1.05 2.90 -18.13
CA LEU A 165 -2.18 2.59 -17.27
C LEU A 165 -3.45 2.61 -18.13
N VAL A 166 -4.34 1.64 -17.92
CA VAL A 166 -5.51 1.40 -18.75
C VAL A 166 -6.70 1.01 -17.88
N ASP A 167 -7.88 0.98 -18.50
CA ASP A 167 -9.14 0.60 -17.84
C ASP A 167 -9.39 1.45 -16.57
N ALA A 168 -9.27 2.77 -16.73
CA ALA A 168 -9.34 3.71 -15.62
C ALA A 168 -10.78 3.85 -15.08
N GLU A 169 -10.93 3.72 -13.77
CA GLU A 169 -12.16 4.04 -13.04
C GLU A 169 -11.84 5.12 -12.01
N ALA A 170 -12.75 6.06 -11.80
CA ALA A 170 -12.57 7.13 -10.83
C ALA A 170 -13.86 7.36 -10.04
N GLU A 171 -13.71 7.51 -8.72
CA GLU A 171 -14.78 7.80 -7.79
C GLU A 171 -14.36 8.99 -6.91
N ALA A 172 -15.24 9.98 -6.82
CA ALA A 172 -15.08 11.12 -5.91
C ALA A 172 -15.92 10.86 -4.66
N PHE A 173 -15.32 11.00 -3.49
CA PHE A 173 -15.96 10.81 -2.20
C PHE A 173 -16.48 12.12 -1.61
N PRO A 174 -17.47 12.06 -0.70
CA PRO A 174 -18.03 13.26 -0.06
C PRO A 174 -17.01 14.13 0.70
N ASN A 175 -15.90 13.56 1.16
CA ASN A 175 -14.82 14.27 1.86
C ASN A 175 -13.77 14.88 0.92
N ASP A 176 -14.08 15.02 -0.37
CA ASP A 176 -13.24 15.59 -1.43
C ASP A 176 -12.04 14.71 -1.87
N PHE A 177 -11.93 13.48 -1.36
CA PHE A 177 -10.94 12.52 -1.87
C PHE A 177 -11.38 11.97 -3.22
N ILE A 178 -10.42 11.68 -4.10
CA ILE A 178 -10.67 11.02 -5.40
C ILE A 178 -9.90 9.71 -5.43
N GLN A 179 -10.59 8.58 -5.52
CA GLN A 179 -9.97 7.29 -5.75
C GLN A 179 -9.94 6.96 -7.24
N ILE A 180 -8.79 6.54 -7.74
CA ILE A 180 -8.61 6.16 -9.13
C ILE A 180 -8.04 4.74 -9.19
N LYS A 181 -8.69 3.88 -9.96
CA LYS A 181 -8.27 2.50 -10.20
C LYS A 181 -7.73 2.38 -11.62
N TYR A 182 -6.64 1.65 -11.76
CA TYR A 182 -6.01 1.35 -13.04
C TYR A 182 -5.64 -0.12 -13.11
N ARG A 183 -5.73 -0.70 -14.30
CA ARG A 183 -4.92 -1.86 -14.67
C ARG A 183 -3.58 -1.38 -15.22
N VAL A 184 -2.51 -2.06 -14.85
CA VAL A 184 -1.15 -1.77 -15.34
C VAL A 184 -0.90 -2.58 -16.61
N ASP A 185 -0.35 -1.92 -17.62
CA ASP A 185 -0.02 -2.51 -18.92
C ASP A 185 1.45 -2.26 -19.26
N TYR A 186 2.21 -3.36 -19.31
CA TYR A 186 3.66 -3.36 -19.55
C TYR A 186 4.03 -3.63 -21.02
N GLN A 187 3.06 -3.59 -21.95
CA GLN A 187 3.27 -3.74 -23.40
C GLN A 187 4.40 -2.87 -23.95
#